data_AF-A0A8T3WZH7-F1
#
_entry.id   AF-A0A8T3WZH7-F1
#
_cell.length_a   1.000
_cell.length_b   1.000
_cell.length_c   1.000
_cell.angle_alpha   90.00
_cell.angle_beta   90.00
_cell.angle_gamma   90.00
#
_symmetry.space_group_name_H-M   'P 1'
#
loop_
_entity.id
_entity.type
_entity.pdbx_description
1 polymer ?
#
loop_
_entity_poly.entity_id
_entity_poly.type
_entity_poly.pdbx_seq_one_letter_code
_entity_poly.pdbx_strand_id
1 'polypeptide(L)'
;MPYHSLFDKIAGECPPGTMPQTFREFLHLQSYSGNLREVLGELEALCSYSRPDTKDLVIIALHAPRVIRAVLDFKISYPLRGNVDLVRNAIDLGLAVYGSDSQSVQHLHDFRSKIESQCPQLLERKVKQQEDTTTWSAMKPERSRATAEKMMDYFKNRDVLFITMAHGGTAPGMDVFLRYCDAGAPASSFYVVRLSMDKLRDRRPRILKHELGYLQEQTDGRRILIFDEDVCEGRTIRTAYDYFSHAFPHRRITLATNMDKFGERVEVGSRKKLLIKI
;
A
#
# COMPACT_ATOMS: atom_id res chain seq x y z
N MET A 1 -5.71 9.63 19.87
CA MET A 1 -6.44 8.35 20.01
C MET A 1 -5.67 7.34 19.19
N PRO A 2 -5.50 6.08 19.66
CA PRO A 2 -4.79 5.07 18.89
C PRO A 2 -5.47 4.84 17.54
N TYR A 3 -4.66 4.67 16.50
CA TYR A 3 -5.11 4.29 15.17
C TYR A 3 -5.71 2.89 15.23
N HIS A 4 -7.03 2.81 15.04
CA HIS A 4 -7.71 1.57 14.76
C HIS A 4 -7.73 1.38 13.25
N SER A 5 -6.91 0.46 12.75
CA SER A 5 -6.92 0.15 11.33
C SER A 5 -8.30 -0.31 10.90
N LEU A 6 -8.58 -0.19 9.61
CA LEU A 6 -9.84 -0.67 9.07
C LEU A 6 -10.01 -2.19 9.30
N PHE A 7 -8.91 -2.94 9.30
CA PHE A 7 -8.93 -4.35 9.68
C PHE A 7 -9.13 -4.62 11.17
N ASP A 8 -8.69 -3.72 12.07
CA ASP A 8 -9.04 -3.83 13.49
C ASP A 8 -10.52 -3.54 13.72
N LYS A 9 -11.11 -2.61 12.96
CA LYS A 9 -12.56 -2.35 12.98
C LYS A 9 -13.33 -3.56 12.49
N ILE A 10 -12.93 -4.14 11.35
CA ILE A 10 -13.49 -5.41 10.84
C ILE A 10 -13.39 -6.52 11.90
N ALA A 11 -12.25 -6.63 12.58
CA ALA A 11 -12.05 -7.63 13.62
C ALA A 11 -12.90 -7.39 14.88
N GLY A 12 -13.10 -6.13 15.27
CA GLY A 12 -13.91 -5.75 16.43
C GLY A 12 -15.40 -5.96 16.24
N GLU A 13 -15.90 -5.87 15.01
CA GLU A 13 -17.29 -6.20 14.65
C GLU A 13 -17.53 -7.71 14.56
N CYS A 14 -16.47 -8.53 14.56
CA CYS A 14 -16.57 -9.99 14.54
C CYS A 14 -16.58 -10.58 15.96
N PRO A 15 -17.38 -11.62 16.25
CA PRO A 15 -17.26 -12.36 17.50
C PRO A 15 -15.82 -12.89 17.73
N PRO A 16 -15.33 -12.93 18.99
CA PRO A 16 -14.01 -13.47 19.29
C PRO A 16 -13.82 -14.87 18.71
N GLY A 17 -12.74 -15.08 17.94
CA GLY A 17 -12.42 -16.37 17.32
C GLY A 17 -13.03 -16.64 15.94
N THR A 18 -13.91 -15.77 15.42
CA THR A 18 -14.50 -15.95 14.07
C THR A 18 -13.73 -15.24 12.97
N MET A 19 -12.77 -14.37 13.31
CA MET A 19 -11.94 -13.64 12.34
C MET A 19 -11.39 -14.50 11.18
N PRO A 20 -10.84 -15.71 11.40
CA PRO A 20 -10.39 -16.56 10.29
C PRO A 20 -11.51 -16.99 9.33
N GLN A 21 -12.73 -17.09 9.84
CA GLN A 21 -13.92 -17.48 9.07
C GLN A 21 -14.48 -16.26 8.32
N THR A 22 -14.65 -15.12 8.99
CA THR A 22 -15.12 -13.87 8.37
C THR A 22 -14.16 -13.38 7.26
N PHE A 23 -12.84 -13.49 7.48
CA PHE A 23 -11.86 -13.15 6.47
C PHE A 23 -11.93 -14.07 5.24
N ARG A 24 -12.24 -15.36 5.41
CA ARG A 24 -12.48 -16.28 4.28
C ARG A 24 -13.79 -15.97 3.55
N GLU A 25 -14.84 -15.66 4.30
CA GLU A 25 -16.17 -15.33 3.75
C GLU A 25 -16.10 -14.13 2.82
N PHE A 26 -15.22 -13.17 3.10
CA PHE A 26 -15.05 -11.96 2.28
C PHE A 26 -13.99 -12.06 1.17
N LEU A 27 -13.33 -13.20 0.99
CA LEU A 27 -12.31 -13.37 -0.06
C LEU A 27 -12.87 -13.01 -1.45
N HIS A 28 -14.12 -13.38 -1.73
CA HIS A 28 -14.78 -13.09 -3.02
C HIS A 28 -14.90 -11.59 -3.33
N LEU A 29 -14.89 -10.70 -2.31
CA LEU A 29 -14.93 -9.24 -2.49
C LEU A 29 -13.61 -8.68 -3.03
N GLN A 30 -12.53 -9.47 -2.98
CA GLN A 30 -11.23 -9.11 -3.52
C GLN A 30 -11.24 -9.09 -5.06
N SER A 31 -12.04 -9.96 -5.67
CA SER A 31 -12.33 -9.93 -7.11
C SER A 31 -13.07 -8.63 -7.46
N TYR A 32 -12.58 -7.91 -8.47
CA TYR A 32 -13.21 -6.69 -8.96
C TYR A 32 -12.95 -6.50 -10.44
N SER A 33 -13.97 -6.00 -11.15
CA SER A 33 -13.88 -5.64 -12.56
C SER A 33 -14.76 -4.43 -12.81
N GLY A 34 -14.13 -3.27 -12.92
CA GLY A 34 -14.79 -2.00 -13.20
C GLY A 34 -13.80 -0.99 -13.76
N ASN A 35 -14.07 0.29 -13.55
CA ASN A 35 -13.16 1.40 -13.85
C ASN A 35 -12.93 2.27 -12.60
N LEU A 36 -12.03 3.26 -12.71
CA LEU A 36 -11.74 4.15 -11.59
C LEU A 36 -12.94 5.01 -11.19
N ARG A 37 -13.80 5.41 -12.14
CA ARG A 37 -15.03 6.17 -11.85
C ARG A 37 -15.94 5.42 -10.89
N GLU A 38 -16.16 4.14 -11.14
CA GLU A 38 -16.97 3.23 -10.32
C GLU A 38 -16.35 3.06 -8.93
N VAL A 39 -15.04 2.77 -8.84
CA VAL A 39 -14.32 2.67 -7.56
C VAL A 39 -14.49 3.94 -6.71
N LEU A 40 -14.32 5.13 -7.31
CA LEU A 40 -14.49 6.40 -6.60
C LEU A 40 -15.94 6.62 -6.17
N GLY A 41 -16.92 6.29 -7.01
CA GLY A 41 -18.34 6.44 -6.66
C GLY A 41 -18.77 5.49 -5.54
N GLU A 42 -18.28 4.25 -5.54
CA GLU A 42 -18.52 3.29 -4.45
C GLU A 42 -17.88 3.78 -3.14
N LEU A 43 -16.64 4.28 -3.18
CA LEU A 43 -15.99 4.88 -2.00
C LEU A 43 -16.76 6.09 -1.47
N GLU A 44 -17.22 7.00 -2.33
CA GLU A 44 -17.99 8.18 -1.92
C GLU A 44 -19.28 7.77 -1.19
N ALA A 45 -20.01 6.78 -1.73
CA ALA A 45 -21.23 6.27 -1.12
C ALA A 45 -20.96 5.64 0.25
N LEU A 46 -19.93 4.78 0.35
CA LEU A 46 -19.60 4.07 1.59
C LEU A 46 -19.04 5.01 2.67
N CYS A 47 -18.19 5.97 2.30
CA CYS A 47 -17.64 6.96 3.23
C CYS A 47 -18.69 7.99 3.70
N SER A 48 -19.83 8.09 3.03
CA SER A 48 -20.95 8.96 3.46
C SER A 48 -21.81 8.32 4.54
N TYR A 49 -21.69 7.00 4.78
CA TYR A 49 -22.45 6.33 5.83
C TYR A 49 -21.90 6.65 7.22
N SER A 50 -22.80 6.97 8.16
CA SER A 50 -22.41 7.25 9.53
C SER A 50 -21.90 6.02 10.29
N ARG A 51 -22.31 4.82 9.86
CA ARG A 51 -21.95 3.52 10.45
C ARG A 51 -21.88 2.43 9.36
N PRO A 52 -20.76 2.30 8.64
CA PRO A 52 -20.57 1.21 7.66
C PRO A 52 -20.54 -0.14 8.37
N ASP A 53 -21.11 -1.17 7.73
CA ASP A 53 -21.04 -2.54 8.25
C ASP A 53 -19.68 -3.21 7.95
N THR A 54 -19.47 -4.45 8.38
CA THR A 54 -18.21 -5.18 8.15
C THR A 54 -17.89 -5.35 6.67
N LYS A 55 -18.90 -5.58 5.82
CA LYS A 55 -18.73 -5.76 4.37
C LYS A 55 -18.33 -4.44 3.72
N ASP A 56 -18.99 -3.35 4.11
CA ASP A 56 -18.67 -1.99 3.67
C ASP A 56 -17.22 -1.63 4.00
N LEU A 57 -16.79 -1.93 5.23
CA LEU A 57 -15.41 -1.74 5.65
C LEU A 57 -14.45 -2.55 4.76
N VAL A 58 -14.72 -3.83 4.51
CA VAL A 58 -13.87 -4.64 3.61
C VAL A 58 -13.79 -4.01 2.21
N ILE A 59 -14.89 -3.51 1.67
CA ILE A 59 -14.90 -2.84 0.36
C ILE A 59 -14.04 -1.58 0.39
N ILE A 60 -14.16 -0.74 1.43
CA ILE A 60 -13.33 0.46 1.62
C ILE A 60 -11.83 0.08 1.65
N ALA A 61 -11.45 -0.92 2.45
CA ALA A 61 -10.07 -1.40 2.56
C ALA A 61 -9.51 -1.90 1.23
N LEU A 62 -10.36 -2.46 0.36
CA LEU A 62 -9.98 -2.98 -0.95
C LEU A 62 -9.98 -1.92 -2.04
N HIS A 63 -10.85 -0.92 -1.97
CA HIS A 63 -10.97 0.14 -2.97
C HIS A 63 -9.92 1.23 -2.83
N ALA A 64 -9.55 1.62 -1.62
CA ALA A 64 -8.47 2.59 -1.40
C ALA A 64 -7.17 2.24 -2.15
N PRO A 65 -6.61 1.00 -2.06
CA PRO A 65 -5.44 0.61 -2.84
C PRO A 65 -5.73 0.45 -4.34
N ARG A 66 -6.98 0.19 -4.76
CA ARG A 66 -7.36 0.13 -6.19
C ARG A 66 -7.25 1.50 -6.86
N VAL A 67 -7.57 2.59 -6.16
CA VAL A 67 -7.35 3.96 -6.64
C VAL A 67 -5.87 4.19 -6.96
N ILE A 68 -4.98 3.88 -6.00
CA ILE A 68 -3.53 4.01 -6.19
C ILE A 68 -3.06 3.18 -7.39
N ARG A 69 -3.49 1.92 -7.49
CA ARG A 69 -3.11 1.02 -8.60
C ARG A 69 -3.55 1.57 -9.96
N ALA A 70 -4.77 2.10 -10.07
CA ALA A 70 -5.28 2.69 -11.31
C ALA A 70 -4.39 3.84 -11.79
N VAL A 71 -4.01 4.74 -10.88
CA VAL A 71 -3.12 5.86 -11.19
C VAL A 71 -1.71 5.38 -11.55
N LEU A 72 -1.18 4.40 -10.82
CA LEU A 72 0.13 3.80 -11.12
C LEU A 72 0.17 3.16 -12.51
N ASP A 73 -0.88 2.43 -12.90
CA ASP A 73 -0.92 1.82 -14.22
C ASP A 73 -1.15 2.83 -15.34
N PHE A 74 -1.90 3.89 -15.04
CA PHE A 74 -2.08 5.01 -15.95
C PHE A 74 -0.78 5.75 -16.21
N LYS A 75 -0.03 6.16 -15.16
CA LYS A 75 1.25 6.88 -15.34
C LYS A 75 2.31 6.06 -16.09
N ILE A 76 2.23 4.74 -16.02
CA ILE A 76 3.13 3.84 -16.75
C ILE A 76 2.74 3.74 -18.22
N SER A 77 1.43 3.79 -18.51
CA SER A 77 0.91 3.78 -19.88
C SER A 77 1.05 5.15 -20.56
N TYR A 78 1.00 6.24 -19.78
CA TYR A 78 1.05 7.63 -20.23
C TYR A 78 2.03 8.45 -19.36
N PRO A 79 3.36 8.34 -19.60
CA PRO A 79 4.37 8.98 -18.76
C PRO A 79 4.46 10.49 -19.01
N LEU A 80 3.59 11.27 -18.36
CA LEU A 80 3.54 12.73 -18.40
C LEU A 80 4.27 13.34 -17.19
N ARG A 81 4.74 14.59 -17.32
CA ARG A 81 5.51 15.29 -16.25
C ARG A 81 4.70 15.54 -14.96
N GLY A 82 3.37 15.64 -15.03
CA GLY A 82 2.48 15.87 -13.88
C GLY A 82 2.11 14.62 -13.09
N ASN A 83 2.63 13.45 -13.47
CA ASN A 83 2.19 12.18 -12.89
C ASN A 83 2.64 11.98 -11.44
N VAL A 84 3.75 12.59 -10.98
CA VAL A 84 4.16 12.52 -9.56
C VAL A 84 3.06 13.03 -8.65
N ASP A 85 2.52 14.21 -8.95
CA ASP A 85 1.49 14.80 -8.10
C ASP A 85 0.23 13.96 -8.12
N LEU A 86 -0.14 13.41 -9.28
CA LEU A 86 -1.29 12.53 -9.39
C LEU A 86 -1.14 11.24 -8.56
N VAL A 87 0.03 10.60 -8.60
CA VAL A 87 0.35 9.43 -7.77
C VAL A 87 0.31 9.79 -6.28
N ARG A 88 0.87 10.94 -5.89
CA ARG A 88 0.86 11.43 -4.51
C ARG A 88 -0.56 11.68 -4.01
N ASN A 89 -1.40 12.40 -4.76
CA ASN A 89 -2.79 12.63 -4.33
C ASN A 89 -3.57 11.33 -4.23
N ALA A 90 -3.31 10.34 -5.09
CA ALA A 90 -3.95 9.03 -5.00
C ALA A 90 -3.51 8.27 -3.74
N ILE A 91 -2.24 8.39 -3.36
CA ILE A 91 -1.69 7.83 -2.13
C ILE A 91 -2.31 8.51 -0.90
N ASP A 92 -2.32 9.84 -0.87
CA ASP A 92 -2.87 10.63 0.23
C ASP A 92 -4.36 10.32 0.42
N LEU A 93 -5.13 10.30 -0.69
CA LEU A 93 -6.52 9.87 -0.69
C LEU A 93 -6.68 8.43 -0.18
N GLY A 94 -5.87 7.50 -0.70
CA GLY A 94 -5.93 6.10 -0.29
C GLY A 94 -5.69 5.93 1.21
N LEU A 95 -4.67 6.61 1.76
CA LEU A 95 -4.36 6.58 3.18
C LEU A 95 -5.45 7.24 4.02
N ALA A 96 -6.01 8.37 3.59
CA ALA A 96 -7.11 9.04 4.28
C ALA A 96 -8.37 8.16 4.36
N VAL A 97 -8.80 7.61 3.21
CA VAL A 97 -9.96 6.70 3.14
C VAL A 97 -9.72 5.45 3.97
N TYR A 98 -8.56 4.82 3.83
CA TYR A 98 -8.21 3.61 4.57
C TYR A 98 -8.09 3.87 6.08
N GLY A 99 -7.59 5.05 6.46
CA GLY A 99 -7.51 5.50 7.85
C GLY A 99 -8.82 5.98 8.44
N SER A 100 -9.90 6.00 7.64
CA SER A 100 -11.20 6.56 8.03
C SER A 100 -11.13 8.03 8.45
N ASP A 101 -10.39 8.85 7.69
CA ASP A 101 -10.32 10.29 7.91
C ASP A 101 -11.72 10.91 7.78
N SER A 102 -12.07 11.85 8.67
CA SER A 102 -13.38 12.51 8.68
C SER A 102 -13.64 13.35 7.43
N GLN A 103 -12.61 13.72 6.68
CA GLN A 103 -12.67 14.46 5.42
C GLN A 103 -12.59 13.56 4.19
N SER A 104 -12.66 12.23 4.34
CA SER A 104 -12.53 11.28 3.21
C SER A 104 -13.44 11.59 2.02
N VAL A 105 -14.70 11.99 2.25
CA VAL A 105 -15.63 12.37 1.18
C VAL A 105 -15.16 13.62 0.42
N GLN A 106 -14.65 14.63 1.14
CA GLN A 106 -14.10 15.83 0.52
C GLN A 106 -12.85 15.49 -0.31
N HIS A 107 -11.95 14.66 0.22
CA HIS A 107 -10.77 14.21 -0.50
C HIS A 107 -11.11 13.44 -1.78
N LEU A 108 -12.17 12.61 -1.76
CA LEU A 108 -12.67 11.89 -2.94
C LEU A 108 -13.15 12.87 -4.01
N HIS A 109 -13.95 13.87 -3.62
CA HIS A 109 -14.45 14.90 -4.54
C HIS A 109 -13.32 15.72 -5.15
N ASP A 110 -12.39 16.23 -4.32
CA ASP A 110 -11.25 17.02 -4.79
C ASP A 110 -10.39 16.24 -5.78
N PHE A 111 -10.14 14.96 -5.47
CA PHE A 111 -9.38 14.08 -6.35
C PHE A 111 -10.11 13.79 -7.66
N ARG A 112 -11.42 13.51 -7.62
CA ARG A 112 -12.22 13.32 -8.84
C ARG A 112 -12.21 14.58 -9.71
N SER A 113 -12.50 15.75 -9.15
CA SER A 113 -12.50 17.02 -9.90
C SER A 113 -11.13 17.32 -10.51
N LYS A 114 -10.04 16.99 -9.82
CA LYS A 114 -8.68 17.09 -10.36
C LYS A 114 -8.47 16.16 -11.56
N ILE A 115 -8.92 14.92 -11.48
CA ILE A 115 -8.83 13.98 -12.62
C ILE A 115 -9.67 14.48 -13.79
N GLU A 116 -10.91 14.90 -13.55
CA GLU A 116 -11.82 15.38 -14.61
C GLU A 116 -11.24 16.56 -15.38
N SER A 117 -10.57 17.48 -14.68
CA SER A 117 -9.94 18.65 -15.30
C SER A 117 -8.61 18.35 -16.00
N GLN A 118 -7.79 17.43 -15.48
CA GLN A 118 -6.41 17.23 -15.98
C GLN A 118 -6.24 16.00 -16.87
N CYS A 119 -6.99 14.93 -16.61
CA CYS A 119 -6.81 13.64 -17.26
C CYS A 119 -8.10 12.78 -17.21
N PRO A 120 -9.23 13.24 -17.78
CA PRO A 120 -10.53 12.58 -17.65
C PRO A 120 -10.53 11.10 -18.09
N GLN A 121 -9.66 10.72 -19.03
CA GLN A 121 -9.47 9.34 -19.48
C GLN A 121 -9.00 8.37 -18.37
N LEU A 122 -8.42 8.88 -17.27
CA LEU A 122 -8.04 8.06 -16.11
C LEU A 122 -9.28 7.53 -15.38
N LEU A 123 -10.42 8.23 -15.40
CA LEU A 123 -11.66 7.73 -14.80
C LEU A 123 -12.18 6.48 -15.51
N GLU A 124 -11.98 6.41 -16.82
CA GLU A 124 -12.38 5.27 -17.66
C GLU A 124 -11.34 4.14 -17.64
N ARG A 125 -10.24 4.30 -16.88
CA ARG A 125 -9.21 3.28 -16.77
C ARG A 125 -9.78 2.05 -16.06
N LYS A 126 -9.78 0.91 -16.76
CA LYS A 126 -10.19 -0.37 -16.20
C LYS A 126 -9.35 -0.74 -14.98
N VAL A 127 -10.03 -1.10 -13.91
CA VAL A 127 -9.48 -1.68 -12.69
C VAL A 127 -9.94 -3.13 -12.63
N LYS A 128 -8.99 -4.06 -12.78
CA LYS A 128 -9.24 -5.48 -12.68
C LYS A 128 -8.36 -6.09 -11.61
N GLN A 129 -8.99 -6.79 -10.67
CA GLN A 129 -8.32 -7.54 -9.63
C GLN A 129 -8.97 -8.91 -9.54
N GLN A 130 -8.14 -9.96 -9.51
CA GLN A 130 -8.58 -11.31 -9.19
C GLN A 130 -8.38 -11.56 -7.70
N GLU A 131 -9.09 -12.56 -7.19
CA GLU A 131 -8.75 -13.17 -5.91
C GLU A 131 -7.27 -13.56 -5.85
N ASP A 132 -6.68 -13.21 -4.72
CA ASP A 132 -5.30 -13.44 -4.34
C ASP A 132 -5.27 -13.77 -2.85
N THR A 133 -5.41 -15.07 -2.57
CA THR A 133 -5.40 -15.63 -1.22
C THR A 133 -4.10 -15.33 -0.46
N THR A 134 -2.99 -15.18 -1.17
CA THR A 134 -1.67 -14.90 -0.60
C THR A 134 -1.61 -13.46 -0.11
N THR A 135 -1.91 -12.48 -0.97
CA THR A 135 -1.98 -11.07 -0.56
C THR A 135 -3.03 -10.88 0.53
N TRP A 136 -4.19 -11.55 0.41
CA TRP A 136 -5.23 -11.51 1.44
C TRP A 136 -4.71 -12.02 2.79
N SER A 137 -4.02 -13.17 2.82
CA SER A 137 -3.44 -13.71 4.06
C SER A 137 -2.33 -12.83 4.65
N ALA A 138 -1.61 -12.08 3.82
CA ALA A 138 -0.61 -11.11 4.26
C ALA A 138 -1.22 -9.81 4.82
N MET A 139 -2.49 -9.54 4.54
CA MET A 139 -3.23 -8.36 5.02
C MET A 139 -3.90 -8.58 6.39
N LYS A 140 -3.76 -9.75 7.01
CA LYS A 140 -4.34 -10.00 8.33
C LYS A 140 -3.82 -8.99 9.37
N PRO A 141 -4.70 -8.36 10.18
CA PRO A 141 -4.31 -7.26 11.06
C PRO A 141 -3.21 -7.62 12.05
N GLU A 142 -3.16 -8.86 12.55
CA GLU A 142 -2.10 -9.32 13.44
C GLU A 142 -0.71 -9.26 12.80
N ARG A 143 -0.61 -9.52 11.50
CA ARG A 143 0.68 -9.48 10.78
C ARG A 143 1.15 -8.05 10.59
N SER A 144 0.25 -7.18 10.12
CA SER A 144 0.59 -5.76 9.94
C SER A 144 0.98 -5.10 11.26
N ARG A 145 0.30 -5.45 12.36
CA ARG A 145 0.65 -4.99 13.71
C ARG A 145 2.04 -5.47 14.12
N ALA A 146 2.30 -6.77 14.01
CA ALA A 146 3.61 -7.33 14.35
C ALA A 146 4.76 -6.73 13.50
N THR A 147 4.51 -6.46 12.21
CA THR A 147 5.49 -5.77 11.35
C THR A 147 5.72 -4.33 11.81
N ALA A 148 4.65 -3.57 12.11
CA ALA A 148 4.77 -2.21 12.60
C ALA A 148 5.53 -2.13 13.94
N GLU A 149 5.25 -3.03 14.88
CA GLU A 149 5.97 -3.15 16.17
C GLU A 149 7.46 -3.43 15.95
N LYS A 150 7.79 -4.43 15.10
CA LYS A 150 9.19 -4.74 14.73
C LYS A 150 9.88 -3.54 14.08
N MET A 151 9.16 -2.77 13.26
CA MET A 151 9.69 -1.54 12.67
C MET A 151 9.96 -0.47 13.73
N MET A 152 9.05 -0.26 14.68
CA MET A 152 9.25 0.69 15.78
C MET A 152 10.48 0.33 16.61
N ASP A 153 10.62 -0.96 16.95
CA ASP A 153 11.78 -1.48 17.68
C ASP A 153 13.08 -1.30 16.91
N TYR A 154 13.06 -1.52 15.60
CA TYR A 154 14.25 -1.43 14.76
C TYR A 154 14.67 0.03 14.50
N PHE A 155 13.71 0.90 14.16
CA PHE A 155 13.98 2.28 13.80
C PHE A 155 14.04 3.22 15.00
N LYS A 156 13.59 2.79 16.19
CA LYS A 156 13.57 3.58 17.42
C LYS A 156 12.80 4.89 17.23
N ASN A 157 11.56 4.77 16.77
CA ASN A 157 10.62 5.88 16.53
C ASN A 157 11.11 6.92 15.51
N ARG A 158 11.98 6.54 14.57
CA ARG A 158 12.49 7.44 13.52
C ARG A 158 11.61 7.42 12.29
N ASP A 159 11.42 8.57 11.66
CA ASP A 159 10.65 8.65 10.42
C ASP A 159 11.30 7.85 9.28
N VAL A 160 10.46 7.26 8.46
CA VAL A 160 10.88 6.44 7.32
C VAL A 160 10.28 6.95 6.01
N LEU A 161 11.04 6.80 4.92
CA LEU A 161 10.50 6.72 3.58
C LEU A 161 10.09 5.25 3.35
N PHE A 162 8.79 4.99 3.47
CA PHE A 162 8.17 3.68 3.29
C PHE A 162 7.80 3.49 1.82
N ILE A 163 8.53 2.63 1.11
CA ILE A 163 8.29 2.33 -0.31
C ILE A 163 7.69 0.93 -0.43
N THR A 164 6.41 0.81 -0.74
CA THR A 164 5.76 -0.50 -0.95
C THR A 164 5.70 -0.89 -2.43
N MET A 165 5.86 -2.19 -2.70
CA MET A 165 5.76 -2.77 -4.04
C MET A 165 4.31 -3.06 -4.43
N ALA A 166 3.85 -2.39 -5.47
CA ALA A 166 2.54 -2.65 -6.07
C ALA A 166 2.60 -3.85 -7.01
N HIS A 167 1.53 -4.62 -7.16
CA HIS A 167 0.18 -4.33 -6.66
C HIS A 167 -0.13 -4.93 -5.29
N GLY A 168 0.37 -6.12 -4.99
CA GLY A 168 0.03 -6.90 -3.79
C GLY A 168 0.32 -6.14 -2.48
N GLY A 169 1.51 -5.53 -2.41
CA GLY A 169 2.00 -4.82 -1.22
C GLY A 169 1.28 -3.50 -0.90
N THR A 170 0.42 -2.97 -1.79
CA THR A 170 -0.20 -1.65 -1.57
C THR A 170 -1.08 -1.63 -0.32
N ALA A 171 -2.08 -2.51 -0.25
CA ALA A 171 -3.01 -2.56 0.88
C ALA A 171 -2.34 -2.93 2.22
N PRO A 172 -1.56 -4.03 2.33
CA PRO A 172 -0.88 -4.36 3.59
C PRO A 172 0.18 -3.31 3.94
N GLY A 173 0.83 -2.70 2.96
CA GLY A 173 1.78 -1.60 3.19
C GLY A 173 1.11 -0.37 3.79
N MET A 174 -0.08 0.01 3.31
CA MET A 174 -0.86 1.10 3.90
C MET A 174 -1.20 0.80 5.37
N ASP A 175 -1.62 -0.43 5.67
CA ASP A 175 -1.96 -0.85 7.03
C ASP A 175 -0.76 -0.75 7.99
N VAL A 176 0.39 -1.31 7.58
CA VAL A 176 1.64 -1.25 8.36
C VAL A 176 2.09 0.19 8.54
N PHE A 177 2.05 0.99 7.47
CA PHE A 177 2.48 2.39 7.51
C PHE A 177 1.66 3.22 8.51
N LEU A 178 0.33 3.11 8.46
CA LEU A 178 -0.54 3.90 9.35
C LEU A 178 -0.34 3.51 10.81
N ARG A 179 -0.20 2.20 11.10
CA ARG A 179 0.14 1.71 12.45
C ARG A 179 1.51 2.20 12.93
N TYR A 180 2.51 2.21 12.05
CA TYR A 180 3.85 2.70 12.34
C TYR A 180 3.85 4.20 12.67
N CYS A 181 3.12 5.00 11.87
CA CYS A 181 2.98 6.43 12.11
C CYS A 181 2.31 6.73 13.45
N ASP A 182 1.22 6.03 13.77
CA ASP A 182 0.48 6.18 15.04
C ASP A 182 1.33 5.81 16.26
N ALA A 183 2.20 4.82 16.13
CA ALA A 183 3.08 4.37 17.21
C ALA A 183 4.21 5.36 17.56
N GLY A 184 4.46 6.39 16.72
CA GLY A 184 5.39 7.47 17.08
C GLY A 184 6.31 8.00 15.98
N ALA A 185 6.01 7.74 14.70
CA ALA A 185 6.80 8.25 13.57
C ALA A 185 5.91 8.99 12.53
N PRO A 186 5.17 10.04 12.94
CA PRO A 186 4.11 10.65 12.14
C PRO A 186 4.62 11.45 10.92
N ALA A 187 5.91 11.79 10.86
CA ALA A 187 6.49 12.50 9.72
C ALA A 187 7.09 11.54 8.67
N SER A 188 6.83 10.24 8.80
CA SER A 188 7.13 9.23 7.78
C SER A 188 6.35 9.51 6.50
N SER A 189 6.88 9.04 5.37
CA SER A 189 6.28 9.23 4.06
C SER A 189 6.03 7.87 3.41
N PHE A 190 4.86 7.72 2.80
CA PHE A 190 4.49 6.50 2.09
C PHE A 190 4.57 6.71 0.58
N TYR A 191 5.13 5.76 -0.12
CA TYR A 191 5.16 5.76 -1.57
C TYR A 191 4.95 4.36 -2.14
N VAL A 192 4.31 4.30 -3.31
CA VAL A 192 3.97 3.04 -3.96
C VAL A 192 4.66 2.98 -5.32
N VAL A 193 5.39 1.89 -5.56
CA VAL A 193 6.07 1.68 -6.84
C VAL A 193 5.63 0.34 -7.42
N ARG A 194 5.23 0.34 -8.70
CA ARG A 194 4.85 -0.90 -9.35
C ARG A 194 6.08 -1.75 -9.65
N LEU A 195 6.07 -2.97 -9.14
CA LEU A 195 6.98 -4.04 -9.51
C LEU A 195 6.22 -5.36 -9.41
N SER A 196 5.58 -5.78 -10.51
CA SER A 196 4.90 -7.07 -10.56
C SER A 196 5.57 -7.97 -11.60
N MET A 197 6.49 -8.83 -11.12
CA MET A 197 7.28 -9.71 -11.99
C MET A 197 6.41 -10.80 -12.64
N ASP A 198 5.48 -11.40 -11.90
CA ASP A 198 4.70 -12.53 -12.41
C ASP A 198 3.45 -12.06 -13.18
N LYS A 199 2.68 -11.12 -12.60
CA LYS A 199 1.39 -10.68 -13.18
C LYS A 199 1.58 -9.72 -14.35
N LEU A 200 2.58 -8.82 -14.28
CA LEU A 200 2.81 -7.77 -15.28
C LEU A 200 4.18 -7.85 -15.98
N ARG A 201 5.01 -8.84 -15.64
CA ARG A 201 6.34 -9.05 -16.24
C ARG A 201 7.27 -7.85 -16.12
N ASP A 202 7.11 -7.07 -15.05
CA ASP A 202 8.03 -5.97 -14.74
C ASP A 202 9.43 -6.54 -14.43
N ARG A 203 10.46 -6.06 -15.13
CA ARG A 203 11.86 -6.47 -14.89
C ARG A 203 12.58 -5.63 -13.84
N ARG A 204 12.00 -4.47 -13.48
CA ARG A 204 12.53 -3.50 -12.52
C ARG A 204 11.40 -2.58 -12.05
N PRO A 205 11.54 -1.91 -10.89
CA PRO A 205 10.58 -0.92 -10.43
C PRO A 205 10.22 0.09 -11.52
N ARG A 206 8.91 0.31 -11.72
CA ARG A 206 8.37 1.22 -12.74
C ARG A 206 8.22 2.63 -12.17
N ILE A 207 9.35 3.33 -12.14
CA ILE A 207 9.45 4.69 -11.62
C ILE A 207 9.99 5.64 -12.69
N LEU A 208 9.39 6.82 -12.80
CA LEU A 208 9.80 7.89 -13.70
C LEU A 208 10.93 8.72 -13.05
N LYS A 209 11.74 9.42 -13.86
CA LYS A 209 12.88 10.20 -13.37
C LYS A 209 12.49 11.24 -12.31
N HIS A 210 11.36 11.91 -12.48
CA HIS A 210 10.87 12.93 -11.56
C HIS A 210 10.30 12.33 -10.26
N GLU A 211 9.69 11.14 -10.32
CA GLU A 211 9.32 10.39 -9.11
C GLU A 211 10.57 10.03 -8.30
N LEU A 212 11.65 9.60 -8.97
CA LEU A 212 12.89 9.31 -8.28
C LEU A 212 13.51 10.55 -7.64
N GLY A 213 13.48 11.71 -8.31
CA GLY A 213 13.91 12.99 -7.73
C GLY A 213 13.14 13.33 -6.47
N TYR A 214 11.80 13.24 -6.51
CA TYR A 214 10.94 13.41 -5.34
C TYR A 214 11.31 12.43 -4.21
N LEU A 215 11.50 11.14 -4.49
CA LEU A 215 11.88 10.17 -3.48
C LEU A 215 13.25 10.47 -2.85
N GLN A 216 14.21 10.96 -3.64
CA GLN A 216 15.52 11.37 -3.14
C GLN A 216 15.40 12.53 -2.16
N GLU A 217 14.55 13.52 -2.44
CA GLU A 217 14.23 14.61 -1.51
C GLU A 217 13.60 14.09 -0.21
N GLN A 218 12.71 13.10 -0.29
CA GLN A 218 12.09 12.50 0.90
C GLN A 218 13.09 11.70 1.77
N THR A 219 14.30 11.40 1.29
CA THR A 219 15.31 10.70 2.11
C THR A 219 15.94 11.58 3.19
N ASP A 220 15.77 12.90 3.12
CA ASP A 220 16.35 13.77 4.15
C ASP A 220 15.67 13.55 5.51
N GLY A 221 16.48 13.39 6.55
CA GLY A 221 16.02 13.03 7.90
C GLY A 221 15.42 11.62 8.06
N ARG A 222 15.16 10.88 6.99
CA ARG A 222 14.41 9.60 7.02
C ARG A 222 15.28 8.37 6.74
N ARG A 223 14.89 7.23 7.32
CA ARG A 223 15.42 5.91 6.92
C ARG A 223 14.63 5.37 5.73
N ILE A 224 15.25 4.56 4.88
CA ILE A 224 14.56 3.98 3.72
C ILE A 224 14.12 2.56 4.07
N LEU A 225 12.84 2.29 3.87
CA LEU A 225 12.24 0.97 3.98
C LEU A 225 11.62 0.59 2.64
N ILE A 226 11.93 -0.61 2.15
CA ILE A 226 11.20 -1.24 1.05
C ILE A 226 10.33 -2.35 1.63
N PHE A 227 9.06 -2.35 1.25
CA PHE A 227 8.08 -3.30 1.73
C PHE A 227 7.47 -4.11 0.58
N ASP A 228 7.25 -5.40 0.84
CA ASP A 228 6.45 -6.31 0.02
C ASP A 228 5.52 -7.09 0.96
N GLU A 229 4.36 -7.55 0.51
CA GLU A 229 3.46 -8.25 1.44
C GLU A 229 3.99 -9.62 1.86
N ASP A 230 4.67 -10.31 0.95
CA ASP A 230 5.17 -11.66 1.14
C ASP A 230 6.56 -11.90 0.52
N VAL A 231 7.18 -13.00 0.93
CA VAL A 231 8.43 -13.52 0.36
C VAL A 231 8.17 -14.94 -0.13
N CYS A 232 7.54 -15.09 -1.30
CA CYS A 232 7.42 -16.41 -1.92
C CYS A 232 8.81 -16.94 -2.36
N GLU A 233 9.40 -16.29 -3.38
CA GLU A 233 10.78 -16.54 -3.83
C GLU A 233 11.74 -15.37 -3.54
N GLY A 234 11.22 -14.28 -2.97
CA GLY A 234 11.97 -13.05 -2.70
C GLY A 234 12.55 -12.37 -3.94
N ARG A 235 12.11 -12.71 -5.16
CA ARG A 235 12.62 -12.10 -6.40
C ARG A 235 12.23 -10.64 -6.51
N THR A 236 10.98 -10.30 -6.20
CA THR A 236 10.44 -8.94 -6.20
C THR A 236 11.22 -8.03 -5.25
N ILE A 237 11.26 -8.38 -3.96
CA ILE A 237 11.97 -7.58 -2.95
C ILE A 237 13.48 -7.47 -3.21
N ARG A 238 14.15 -8.53 -3.72
CA ARG A 238 15.57 -8.45 -4.14
C ARG A 238 15.77 -7.51 -5.32
N THR A 239 14.90 -7.58 -6.33
CA THR A 239 14.95 -6.69 -7.49
C THR A 239 14.71 -5.23 -7.08
N ALA A 240 13.78 -5.00 -6.16
CA ALA A 240 13.54 -3.69 -5.57
C ALA A 240 14.76 -3.19 -4.79
N TYR A 241 15.33 -4.01 -3.90
CA TYR A 241 16.53 -3.69 -3.14
C TYR A 241 17.70 -3.30 -4.05
N ASP A 242 18.00 -4.13 -5.05
CA ASP A 242 19.08 -3.87 -6.00
C ASP A 242 18.82 -2.54 -6.73
N TYR A 243 17.60 -2.30 -7.23
CA TYR A 243 17.25 -1.05 -7.90
C TYR A 243 17.46 0.18 -7.00
N PHE A 244 16.86 0.19 -5.81
CA PHE A 244 16.90 1.35 -4.92
C PHE A 244 18.27 1.54 -4.25
N SER A 245 19.07 0.49 -4.07
CA SER A 245 20.46 0.62 -3.60
C SER A 245 21.32 1.44 -4.55
N HIS A 246 21.06 1.33 -5.87
CA HIS A 246 21.71 2.19 -6.85
C HIS A 246 21.07 3.59 -6.90
N ALA A 247 19.77 3.69 -6.69
CA ALA A 247 19.04 4.95 -6.76
C ALA A 247 19.28 5.88 -5.55
N PHE A 248 19.63 5.31 -4.40
CA PHE A 248 19.95 6.01 -3.16
C PHE A 248 21.37 5.67 -2.69
N PRO A 249 22.42 6.15 -3.41
CA PRO A 249 23.79 5.85 -3.04
C PRO A 249 24.06 6.32 -1.60
N HIS A 250 24.79 5.50 -0.84
CA HIS A 250 25.17 5.75 0.57
C HIS A 250 24.02 5.73 1.59
N ARG A 251 22.78 5.46 1.19
CA ARG A 251 21.67 5.27 2.13
C ARG A 251 21.54 3.79 2.51
N ARG A 252 21.29 3.54 3.80
CA ARG A 252 20.99 2.20 4.29
C ARG A 252 19.52 1.89 4.02
N ILE A 253 19.28 0.87 3.21
CA ILE A 253 17.95 0.37 2.88
C ILE A 253 17.60 -0.82 3.78
N THR A 254 16.43 -0.74 4.40
CA THR A 254 15.83 -1.81 5.19
C THR A 254 14.72 -2.46 4.36
N LEU A 255 14.51 -3.76 4.55
CA LEU A 255 13.48 -4.53 3.89
C LEU A 255 12.49 -5.03 4.94
N ALA A 256 11.20 -5.00 4.65
CA ALA A 256 10.18 -5.58 5.52
C ALA A 256 9.12 -6.33 4.72
N THR A 257 8.56 -7.37 5.32
CA THR A 257 7.42 -8.12 4.78
C THR A 257 6.49 -8.63 5.87
N ASN A 258 5.19 -8.70 5.58
CA ASN A 258 4.20 -9.29 6.49
C ASN A 258 4.24 -10.83 6.50
N MET A 259 4.78 -11.47 5.48
CA MET A 259 4.77 -12.93 5.39
C MET A 259 6.03 -13.49 4.73
N ASP A 260 6.89 -14.15 5.52
CA ASP A 260 7.96 -15.04 5.06
C ASP A 260 7.63 -16.48 5.51
N LYS A 261 8.35 -17.49 4.97
CA LYS A 261 8.32 -18.89 5.42
C LYS A 261 8.57 -19.05 6.92
N PHE A 262 9.17 -18.05 7.56
CA PHE A 262 9.47 -17.99 9.00
C PHE A 262 8.64 -16.96 9.79
N GLY A 263 7.61 -16.34 9.17
CA GLY A 263 6.80 -15.28 9.79
C GLY A 263 7.10 -13.86 9.29
N GLU A 264 6.71 -12.82 10.03
CA GLU A 264 6.96 -11.41 9.66
C GLU A 264 8.46 -11.09 9.78
N ARG A 265 9.01 -10.35 8.83
CA ARG A 265 10.45 -10.11 8.74
C ARG A 265 10.75 -8.63 8.55
N VAL A 266 11.59 -8.07 9.41
CA VAL A 266 12.18 -6.73 9.23
C VAL A 266 13.68 -6.91 9.27
N GLU A 267 14.33 -6.68 8.14
CA GLU A 267 15.75 -6.96 7.99
C GLU A 267 16.53 -5.85 7.32
N VAL A 268 17.77 -5.76 7.74
CA VAL A 268 18.75 -4.86 7.14
C VAL A 268 19.37 -5.53 5.94
N GLY A 269 19.19 -4.93 4.77
CA GLY A 269 19.78 -5.45 3.55
C GLY A 269 21.31 -5.53 3.61
N SER A 270 21.83 -6.74 3.44
CA SER A 270 23.03 -7.02 2.67
C SER A 270 22.69 -8.16 1.71
N ARG A 271 23.20 -8.13 0.47
CA ARG A 271 22.88 -9.09 -0.61
C ARG A 271 22.93 -10.57 -0.18
N LYS A 272 23.76 -10.91 0.83
CA LYS A 272 23.98 -12.27 1.32
C LYS A 272 22.86 -12.82 2.23
N LYS A 273 22.12 -11.98 2.96
CA LYS A 273 21.07 -12.47 3.91
C LYS A 273 19.70 -12.72 3.26
N LEU A 274 19.48 -12.19 2.07
CA LEU A 274 18.29 -12.46 1.24
C LEU A 274 18.38 -13.79 0.48
N LEU A 275 19.50 -14.50 0.61
CA LEU A 275 19.80 -15.80 0.00
C LEU A 275 19.85 -16.89 1.08
N ILE A 276 18.81 -17.02 1.91
CA ILE A 276 18.64 -18.29 2.63
C ILE A 276 17.97 -19.24 1.63
N LYS A 277 18.82 -19.99 0.90
CA LYS A 277 18.39 -21.20 0.21
C LYS A 277 17.91 -22.19 1.27
N ILE A 278 16.71 -22.73 1.07
CA ILE A 278 16.32 -24.02 1.66
C ILE A 278 17.16 -25.10 0.96
#